data_AF-H1L1E6-F1
#
_entry.id   AF-H1L1E6-F1
#
_cell.length_a   1.000
_cell.length_b   1.000
_cell.length_c   1.000
_cell.angle_alpha   90.00
_cell.angle_beta   90.00
_cell.angle_gamma   90.00
#
_symmetry.space_group_name_H-M   'P 1'
#
loop_
_entity.id
_entity.type
_entity.pdbx_description
1 polymer ?
#
loop_
_entity_poly.entity_id
_entity_poly.type
_entity_poly.pdbx_seq_one_letter_code
_entity_poly.pdbx_strand_id
1 'polypeptide(L)'
;MLSKEIIVEKIKSYKPCEKCNKPLPKSIPIEKLNLKNRKETCECGKRHIDDVMLNVYEIIDNFGEFNRKEVSLKDIGVPLIEVGYPLKYPPVLRENELIIMTDVSKDCTKEIVKIKEIKGVLSTNQKFSTNSQDINKLLFGDDFRCDVFPLGNDCIIVCKNQSKVHIEFPRPFDPKISKIKRLNLKGCY
;
A
#
# COMPACT_ATOMS: atom_id res chain seq x y z
N MET A 1 -19.07 1.44 9.10
CA MET A 1 -18.70 0.32 8.21
C MET A 1 -18.83 0.84 6.78
N LEU A 2 -17.82 0.67 5.91
CA LEU A 2 -17.93 1.11 4.51
C LEU A 2 -18.91 0.20 3.76
N SER A 3 -19.77 0.77 2.92
CA SER A 3 -20.68 -0.03 2.09
C SER A 3 -19.93 -0.70 0.94
N LYS A 4 -20.50 -1.77 0.38
CA LYS A 4 -19.93 -2.49 -0.75
C LYS A 4 -19.76 -1.57 -1.97
N GLU A 5 -20.72 -0.69 -2.20
CA GLU A 5 -20.74 0.28 -3.29
C GLU A 5 -19.55 1.23 -3.19
N ILE A 6 -19.30 1.80 -2.00
CA ILE A 6 -18.17 2.70 -1.74
C ILE A 6 -16.84 1.99 -2.02
N ILE A 7 -16.69 0.74 -1.58
CA ILE A 7 -15.48 -0.07 -1.82
C ILE A 7 -15.26 -0.29 -3.32
N VAL A 8 -16.32 -0.64 -4.06
CA VAL A 8 -16.25 -0.86 -5.51
C VAL A 8 -15.89 0.42 -6.27
N GLU A 9 -16.47 1.56 -5.89
CA GLU A 9 -16.11 2.86 -6.44
C GLU A 9 -14.65 3.22 -6.17
N LYS A 10 -14.16 2.94 -4.96
CA LYS A 10 -12.78 3.19 -4.58
C LYS A 10 -11.79 2.34 -5.40
N ILE A 11 -12.08 1.05 -5.60
CA ILE A 11 -11.28 0.17 -6.48
C ILE A 11 -11.21 0.73 -7.91
N LYS A 12 -12.35 1.15 -8.47
CA LYS A 12 -12.41 1.76 -9.81
C LYS A 12 -11.60 3.05 -9.86
N SER A 13 -11.58 3.82 -8.77
CA SER A 13 -10.87 5.09 -8.68
C SER A 13 -9.35 4.94 -8.76
N TYR A 14 -8.78 3.79 -8.43
CA TYR A 14 -7.34 3.54 -8.58
C TYR A 14 -6.86 3.43 -10.02
N LYS A 15 -7.78 3.37 -11.00
CA LYS A 15 -7.41 3.29 -12.41
C LYS A 15 -6.74 4.58 -12.88
N PRO A 16 -5.52 4.52 -13.46
CA PRO A 16 -4.88 5.68 -14.04
C PRO A 16 -5.64 6.15 -15.29
N CYS A 17 -5.64 7.46 -15.51
CA CYS A 17 -6.04 8.04 -16.80
C CYS A 17 -4.85 8.06 -17.78
N GLU A 18 -5.10 8.38 -19.04
CA GLU A 18 -4.06 8.40 -20.09
C GLU A 18 -2.93 9.40 -19.84
N LYS A 19 -3.21 10.45 -19.05
CA LYS A 19 -2.24 11.50 -18.68
C LYS A 19 -1.50 11.21 -17.37
N CYS A 20 -1.80 10.12 -16.68
CA CYS A 20 -1.08 9.74 -15.46
C CYS A 20 0.34 9.28 -15.83
N ASN A 21 1.29 9.49 -14.92
CA ASN A 21 2.64 8.98 -15.11
C ASN A 21 2.64 7.46 -15.28
N LYS A 22 3.60 6.98 -16.07
CA LYS A 22 3.84 5.54 -16.23
C LYS A 22 4.61 4.99 -15.01
N PRO A 23 4.56 3.67 -14.77
CA PRO A 23 5.32 3.04 -13.70
C PRO A 23 6.83 3.24 -13.87
N LEU A 24 7.55 3.34 -12.76
CA LEU A 24 9.00 3.42 -12.70
C LEU A 24 9.62 2.03 -12.51
N PRO A 25 10.83 1.80 -13.06
CA PRO A 25 11.58 0.59 -12.81
C PRO A 25 11.99 0.50 -11.34
N LYS A 26 11.53 -0.53 -10.65
CA LYS A 26 11.57 -0.62 -9.18
C LYS A 26 12.94 -0.91 -8.59
N SER A 27 13.83 -1.53 -9.38
CA SER A 27 15.15 -1.99 -8.95
C SER A 27 16.30 -1.09 -9.42
N ILE A 28 16.00 -0.04 -10.19
CA ILE A 28 17.03 0.92 -10.62
C ILE A 28 17.22 1.94 -9.49
N PRO A 29 18.46 2.29 -9.13
CA PRO A 29 18.73 3.36 -8.18
C PRO A 29 18.03 4.66 -8.58
N ILE A 30 17.46 5.38 -7.61
CA ILE A 30 16.63 6.55 -7.84
C ILE A 30 17.39 7.65 -8.59
N GLU A 31 18.67 7.86 -8.26
CA GLU A 31 19.57 8.80 -8.94
C GLU A 31 19.77 8.51 -10.45
N LYS A 32 19.52 7.27 -10.88
CA LYS A 32 19.66 6.81 -12.28
C LYS A 32 18.32 6.84 -13.02
N LEU A 33 17.22 7.23 -12.38
CA LEU A 33 15.90 7.33 -13.01
C LEU A 33 15.79 8.60 -13.86
N ASN A 34 15.18 8.48 -15.04
CA ASN A 34 14.85 9.64 -15.86
C ASN A 34 13.51 10.25 -15.42
N LEU A 35 13.58 11.33 -14.64
CA LEU A 35 12.40 12.02 -14.08
C LEU A 35 12.02 13.32 -14.80
N LYS A 36 12.75 13.72 -15.87
CA LYS A 36 12.67 15.07 -16.48
C LYS A 36 11.28 15.55 -16.91
N ASN A 37 10.36 14.64 -17.22
CA ASN A 37 8.99 14.98 -17.68
C ASN A 37 7.91 14.40 -16.77
N ARG A 38 8.29 13.99 -15.55
CA ARG A 38 7.39 13.33 -14.63
C ARG A 38 6.65 14.37 -13.80
N LYS A 39 5.32 14.35 -13.87
CA LYS A 39 4.47 15.32 -13.15
C LYS A 39 4.32 14.90 -11.69
N GLU A 40 4.37 15.81 -10.74
CA GLU A 40 4.15 15.46 -9.32
C GLU A 40 2.72 14.99 -9.07
N THR A 41 1.73 15.63 -9.71
CA THR A 41 0.31 15.24 -9.65
C THR A 41 -0.27 15.31 -11.06
N CYS A 42 -1.12 14.34 -11.42
CA CYS A 42 -1.79 14.34 -12.72
C CYS A 42 -2.92 15.37 -12.76
N GLU A 43 -3.28 15.83 -13.96
CA GLU A 43 -4.43 16.71 -14.21
C GLU A 43 -5.77 16.11 -13.73
N CYS A 44 -5.85 14.79 -13.55
CA CYS A 44 -7.02 14.13 -12.95
C CYS A 44 -7.09 14.26 -11.42
N GLY A 45 -6.15 15.00 -10.80
CA GLY A 45 -6.06 15.22 -9.36
C GLY A 45 -5.51 14.05 -8.56
N LYS A 46 -4.91 13.05 -9.22
CA LYS A 46 -4.35 11.85 -8.58
C LYS A 46 -2.85 11.73 -8.83
N ARG A 47 -2.15 11.07 -7.92
CA ARG A 47 -0.71 10.83 -8.00
C ARG A 47 -0.42 9.35 -8.21
N HIS A 48 0.54 8.99 -9.07
CA HIS A 48 0.89 7.58 -9.24
C HIS A 48 1.59 7.08 -7.98
N ILE A 49 1.33 5.83 -7.56
CA ILE A 49 1.91 5.26 -6.33
C ILE A 49 3.44 5.39 -6.28
N ASP A 50 4.11 5.20 -7.40
CA ASP A 50 5.57 5.38 -7.52
C ASP A 50 6.04 6.80 -7.23
N ASP A 51 5.23 7.82 -7.55
CA ASP A 51 5.54 9.23 -7.25
C ASP A 51 5.38 9.52 -5.76
N VAL A 52 4.33 8.94 -5.14
CA VAL A 52 4.19 8.99 -3.68
C VAL A 52 5.41 8.36 -3.02
N MET A 53 5.87 7.21 -3.52
CA MET A 53 7.07 6.56 -2.99
C MET A 53 8.34 7.41 -3.18
N LEU A 54 8.50 8.12 -4.30
CA LEU A 54 9.62 9.06 -4.47
C LEU A 54 9.59 10.19 -3.42
N ASN A 55 8.41 10.75 -3.13
CA ASN A 55 8.28 11.76 -2.08
C ASN A 55 8.63 11.19 -0.69
N VAL A 56 8.27 9.93 -0.42
CA VAL A 56 8.67 9.24 0.81
C VAL A 56 10.19 9.06 0.85
N TYR A 57 10.82 8.67 -0.28
CA TYR A 57 12.27 8.57 -0.39
C TYR A 57 12.95 9.89 -0.04
N GLU A 58 12.52 11.01 -0.62
CA GLU A 58 13.12 12.32 -0.37
C GLU A 58 13.09 12.67 1.13
N ILE A 59 12.00 12.37 1.83
CA ILE A 59 11.91 12.59 3.28
C ILE A 59 12.89 11.69 4.03
N ILE A 60 12.93 10.39 3.74
CA ILE A 60 13.83 9.44 4.44
C ILE A 60 15.30 9.79 4.18
N ASP A 61 15.63 10.20 2.96
CA ASP A 61 16.98 10.61 2.54
C ASP A 61 17.42 11.88 3.26
N ASN A 62 16.53 12.88 3.37
CA ASN A 62 16.77 14.11 4.14
C ASN A 62 17.03 13.86 5.62
N PHE A 63 16.44 12.80 6.20
CA PHE A 63 16.72 12.37 7.57
C PHE A 63 17.97 11.49 7.69
N GLY A 64 18.59 11.08 6.57
CA GLY A 64 19.78 10.25 6.55
C GLY A 64 19.55 8.81 7.01
N GLU A 65 18.34 8.28 6.84
CA GLU A 65 17.95 6.98 7.42
C GLU A 65 18.16 5.78 6.47
N PHE A 66 18.69 6.02 5.26
CA PHE A 66 19.12 4.94 4.40
C PHE A 66 20.50 4.42 4.77
N ASN A 67 20.59 3.11 5.04
CA ASN A 67 21.84 2.41 5.37
C ASN A 67 22.77 2.17 4.16
N ARG A 68 22.42 2.68 2.97
CA ARG A 68 23.18 2.49 1.72
C ARG A 68 23.02 3.70 0.80
N LYS A 69 24.00 3.89 -0.09
CA LYS A 69 24.01 4.99 -1.06
C LYS A 69 23.08 4.74 -2.24
N GLU A 70 23.11 3.54 -2.82
CA GLU A 70 22.24 3.21 -3.96
C GLU A 70 20.89 2.69 -3.48
N VAL A 71 19.89 3.58 -3.42
CA VAL A 71 18.52 3.28 -3.01
C VAL A 71 17.61 3.20 -4.24
N SER A 72 16.80 2.14 -4.33
CA SER A 72 15.77 1.97 -5.35
C SER A 72 14.36 2.04 -4.75
N LEU A 73 13.32 2.10 -5.58
CA LEU A 73 11.93 2.18 -5.10
C LEU A 73 11.50 0.99 -4.23
N LYS A 74 12.11 -0.19 -4.41
CA LYS A 74 11.82 -1.37 -3.57
C LYS A 74 12.30 -1.22 -2.12
N ASP A 75 13.22 -0.30 -1.90
CA ASP A 75 13.98 -0.19 -0.65
C ASP A 75 13.37 0.79 0.34
N ILE A 76 12.45 1.62 -0.15
CA ILE A 76 11.80 2.70 0.62
C ILE A 76 10.81 2.12 1.64
N GLY A 77 10.13 1.04 1.27
CA GLY A 77 9.09 0.42 2.09
C GLY A 77 8.07 -0.34 1.26
N VAL A 78 7.07 -0.86 1.94
CA VAL A 78 5.96 -1.63 1.34
C VAL A 78 4.72 -0.74 1.31
N PRO A 79 4.25 -0.32 0.13
CA PRO A 79 3.04 0.47 0.03
C PRO A 79 1.79 -0.42 0.03
N LEU A 80 0.82 -0.07 0.87
CA LEU A 80 -0.44 -0.76 1.05
C LEU A 80 -1.60 0.20 0.77
N ILE A 81 -2.29 0.01 -0.35
CA ILE A 81 -3.50 0.79 -0.65
C ILE A 81 -4.61 0.47 0.37
N GLU A 82 -5.40 1.49 0.72
CA GLU A 82 -6.48 1.39 1.70
C GLU A 82 -7.52 0.33 1.32
N VAL A 83 -7.83 0.19 0.04
CA VAL A 83 -8.68 -0.89 -0.46
C VAL A 83 -7.82 -1.89 -1.23
N GLY A 84 -7.36 -2.92 -0.52
CA GLY A 84 -6.56 -4.01 -1.04
C GLY A 84 -7.33 -4.87 -2.02
N TYR A 85 -7.06 -4.71 -3.31
CA TYR A 85 -7.64 -5.53 -4.38
C TYR A 85 -6.57 -5.87 -5.42
N PRO A 86 -6.59 -7.08 -6.03
CA PRO A 86 -5.68 -7.42 -7.12
C PRO A 86 -5.96 -6.57 -8.37
N LEU A 87 -5.20 -5.49 -8.54
CA LEU A 87 -5.28 -4.60 -9.69
C LEU A 87 -4.43 -5.12 -10.86
N LYS A 88 -4.89 -4.88 -12.10
CA LYS A 88 -4.14 -5.19 -13.34
C LYS A 88 -3.14 -4.09 -13.73
N TYR A 89 -3.03 -3.05 -12.93
CA TYR A 89 -2.24 -1.84 -13.18
C TYR A 89 -1.74 -1.29 -11.85
N PRO A 90 -0.63 -0.54 -11.85
CA PRO A 90 -0.22 0.22 -10.67
C PRO A 90 -1.25 1.32 -10.37
N PRO A 91 -1.69 1.46 -9.10
CA PRO A 91 -2.73 2.40 -8.73
C PRO A 91 -2.25 3.85 -8.79
N VAL A 92 -3.19 4.75 -9.06
CA VAL A 92 -3.09 6.17 -8.74
C VAL A 92 -3.92 6.48 -7.50
N LEU A 93 -3.47 7.42 -6.70
CA LEU A 93 -3.93 7.65 -5.34
C LEU A 93 -4.49 9.06 -5.18
N ARG A 94 -5.50 9.18 -4.32
CA ARG A 94 -6.00 10.41 -3.73
C ARG A 94 -5.47 10.54 -2.30
N GLU A 95 -5.92 11.60 -1.64
CA GLU A 95 -5.61 11.86 -0.24
C GLU A 95 -6.03 10.70 0.68
N ASN A 96 -5.17 10.36 1.64
CA ASN A 96 -5.41 9.32 2.66
C ASN A 96 -5.77 7.93 2.09
N GLU A 97 -5.13 7.51 0.99
CA GLU A 97 -5.38 6.20 0.37
C GLU A 97 -4.22 5.22 0.48
N LEU A 98 -3.09 5.61 1.08
CA LEU A 98 -1.89 4.79 1.16
C LEU A 98 -1.38 4.64 2.60
N ILE A 99 -1.16 3.41 3.01
CA ILE A 99 -0.41 3.08 4.23
C ILE A 99 0.99 2.63 3.79
N ILE A 100 2.04 3.13 4.42
CA ILE A 100 3.41 2.71 4.14
C ILE A 100 3.93 1.88 5.29
N MET A 101 4.54 0.74 4.98
CA MET A 101 5.36 0.05 5.95
C MET A 101 6.84 0.33 5.69
N THR A 102 7.52 0.88 6.67
CA THR A 102 8.97 1.12 6.60
C THR A 102 9.56 1.18 8.02
N ASP A 103 10.87 0.96 8.15
CA ASP A 103 11.58 1.02 9.44
C ASP A 103 12.39 2.32 9.49
N VAL A 104 11.76 3.36 10.01
CA VAL A 104 12.32 4.72 10.13
C VAL A 104 11.99 5.32 11.49
N SER A 105 12.70 6.37 11.88
CA SER A 105 12.50 7.04 13.16
C SER A 105 11.11 7.67 13.26
N LYS A 106 10.66 7.91 14.49
CA LYS A 106 9.38 8.59 14.75
C LYS A 106 9.31 10.01 14.20
N ASP A 107 10.44 10.69 14.05
CA ASP A 107 10.44 12.06 13.54
C ASP A 107 10.36 12.05 12.01
N CYS A 108 11.03 11.10 11.37
CA CYS A 108 10.86 10.84 9.94
C CYS A 108 9.40 10.45 9.61
N THR A 109 8.75 9.58 10.41
CA THR A 109 7.36 9.19 10.14
C THR A 109 6.36 10.35 10.23
N LYS A 110 6.57 11.32 11.13
CA LYS A 110 5.73 12.52 11.22
C LYS A 110 5.79 13.36 9.94
N GLU A 111 6.96 13.45 9.32
CA GLU A 111 7.12 14.16 8.05
C GLU A 111 6.50 13.37 6.89
N ILE A 112 6.67 12.04 6.86
CA ILE A 112 6.07 11.17 5.83
C ILE A 112 4.55 11.33 5.76
N VAL A 113 3.84 11.36 6.89
CA VAL A 113 2.37 11.46 6.91
C VAL A 113 1.86 12.84 6.44
N LYS A 114 2.73 13.85 6.28
CA LYS A 114 2.34 15.13 5.67
C LYS A 114 2.13 15.02 4.15
N ILE A 115 2.61 13.95 3.51
CA ILE A 115 2.29 13.67 2.11
C ILE A 115 0.80 13.31 2.02
N LYS A 116 0.03 14.08 1.25
CA LYS A 116 -1.44 13.99 1.17
C LYS A 116 -1.97 12.57 0.96
N GLU A 117 -1.34 11.79 0.09
CA GLU A 117 -1.78 10.42 -0.21
C GLU A 117 -1.55 9.44 0.94
N ILE A 118 -0.65 9.77 1.89
CA ILE A 118 -0.28 8.93 3.01
C ILE A 118 -1.31 9.06 4.13
N LYS A 119 -1.99 7.96 4.40
CA LYS A 119 -2.93 7.78 5.49
C LYS A 119 -2.23 7.44 6.81
N GLY A 120 -1.17 6.63 6.75
CA GLY A 120 -0.45 6.20 7.94
C GLY A 120 0.84 5.43 7.63
N VAL A 121 1.68 5.30 8.66
CA VAL A 121 2.98 4.61 8.59
C VAL A 121 3.05 3.53 9.65
N LEU A 122 3.42 2.32 9.24
CA LEU A 122 3.62 1.16 10.08
C LEU A 122 5.11 0.79 10.12
N SER A 123 5.57 0.25 11.25
CA SER A 123 6.90 -0.36 11.33
C SER A 123 6.96 -1.66 10.54
N THR A 124 8.09 -1.93 9.88
CA THR A 124 8.40 -3.27 9.34
C THR A 124 9.20 -4.05 10.38
N ASN A 125 8.55 -4.76 11.30
CA ASN A 125 9.28 -5.65 12.21
C ASN A 125 9.73 -6.92 11.47
N GLN A 126 10.92 -6.88 10.86
CA GLN A 126 11.60 -8.08 10.33
C GLN A 126 12.31 -8.89 11.43
N LYS A 127 12.34 -8.39 12.68
CA LYS A 127 12.89 -9.15 13.81
C LYS A 127 11.83 -10.11 14.32
N PHE A 128 11.92 -11.37 13.90
CA PHE A 128 11.30 -12.52 14.54
C PHE A 128 11.75 -12.59 16.00
N SER A 129 11.16 -11.77 16.89
CA SER A 129 11.24 -12.04 18.31
C SER A 129 10.35 -13.25 18.58
N THR A 130 10.86 -14.19 19.36
CA THR A 130 10.19 -15.44 19.75
C THR A 130 8.88 -15.22 20.54
N ASN A 131 8.54 -13.97 20.86
CA ASN A 131 7.28 -13.52 21.44
C ASN A 131 6.45 -12.76 20.38
N SER A 132 5.62 -13.52 19.68
CA SER A 132 4.88 -13.23 18.45
C SER A 132 3.75 -12.18 18.52
N GLN A 133 3.74 -11.28 19.51
CA GLN A 133 2.59 -10.38 19.73
C GLN A 133 2.68 -9.01 19.04
N ASP A 134 3.87 -8.48 18.73
CA ASP A 134 4.04 -7.14 18.13
C ASP A 134 4.55 -7.21 16.68
N ILE A 135 3.70 -7.69 15.77
CA ILE A 135 4.07 -8.00 14.38
C ILE A 135 4.16 -6.73 13.52
N ASN A 136 3.34 -5.71 13.77
CA ASN A 136 3.38 -4.42 13.07
C ASN A 136 2.92 -3.31 14.03
N LYS A 137 3.71 -2.25 14.20
CA LYS A 137 3.31 -1.13 15.07
C LYS A 137 2.91 0.08 14.23
N LEU A 138 1.75 0.66 14.54
CA LEU A 138 1.39 1.97 14.00
C LEU A 138 2.34 3.03 14.56
N LEU A 139 3.11 3.65 13.67
CA LEU A 139 4.07 4.70 14.02
C LEU A 139 3.41 6.08 14.02
N PHE A 140 2.57 6.35 13.01
CA PHE A 140 1.80 7.60 12.90
C PHE A 140 0.62 7.43 11.93
N GLY A 141 -0.44 8.23 12.09
CA GLY A 141 -1.60 8.27 11.19
C GLY A 141 -2.68 7.21 11.48
N ASP A 142 -3.41 6.79 10.43
CA ASP A 142 -4.43 5.73 10.47
C ASP A 142 -4.04 4.58 9.53
N ASP A 143 -4.29 3.35 9.96
CA ASP A 143 -3.98 2.11 9.24
C ASP A 143 -5.21 1.27 8.94
N PHE A 144 -6.41 1.85 9.04
CA PHE A 144 -7.63 1.20 8.60
C PHE A 144 -7.53 0.87 7.10
N ARG A 145 -7.72 -0.40 6.77
CA ARG A 145 -7.59 -0.97 5.44
C ARG A 145 -8.67 -2.02 5.23
N CYS A 146 -9.21 -2.11 4.02
CA CYS A 146 -10.15 -3.14 3.61
C CYS A 146 -9.54 -4.03 2.54
N ASP A 147 -9.40 -5.32 2.81
CA ASP A 147 -8.99 -6.33 1.84
C ASP A 147 -10.22 -6.92 1.14
N VAL A 148 -10.18 -6.99 -0.20
CA VAL A 148 -11.28 -7.46 -1.03
C VAL A 148 -10.86 -8.75 -1.74
N PHE A 149 -11.57 -9.83 -1.43
CA PHE A 149 -11.32 -11.18 -1.94
C PHE A 149 -12.43 -11.57 -2.93
N PRO A 150 -12.14 -11.65 -4.24
CA PRO A 150 -13.15 -12.03 -5.23
C PRO A 150 -13.55 -13.51 -5.10
N LEU A 151 -14.85 -13.78 -5.17
CA LEU A 151 -15.49 -15.09 -5.06
C LEU A 151 -16.49 -15.30 -6.21
N GLY A 152 -16.00 -15.60 -7.41
CA GLY A 152 -16.88 -15.76 -8.57
C GLY A 152 -17.61 -14.45 -8.88
N ASN A 153 -18.94 -14.43 -8.73
CA ASN A 153 -19.79 -13.25 -8.95
C ASN A 153 -19.95 -12.35 -7.70
N ASP A 154 -19.35 -12.73 -6.57
CA ASP A 154 -19.40 -11.94 -5.33
C ASP A 154 -18.00 -11.69 -4.75
N CYS A 155 -17.90 -11.06 -3.58
CA CYS A 155 -16.65 -10.82 -2.88
C CYS A 155 -16.81 -10.84 -1.35
N ILE A 156 -15.76 -11.27 -0.64
CA ILE A 156 -15.61 -11.02 0.80
C ILE A 156 -14.79 -9.75 0.98
N ILE A 157 -15.26 -8.85 1.85
CA ILE A 157 -14.55 -7.63 2.24
C ILE A 157 -14.19 -7.74 3.72
N VAL A 158 -12.89 -7.65 4.04
CA VAL A 158 -12.37 -7.70 5.40
C VAL A 158 -11.72 -6.36 5.74
N CYS A 159 -12.36 -5.57 6.58
CA CYS A 159 -11.83 -4.29 7.04
C CYS A 159 -11.19 -4.43 8.43
N LYS A 160 -9.98 -3.90 8.58
CA LYS A 160 -9.14 -4.06 9.77
C LYS A 160 -8.15 -2.91 9.93
N ASN A 161 -7.66 -2.70 11.15
CA ASN A 161 -6.44 -1.95 11.37
C ASN A 161 -5.26 -2.86 11.03
N GLN A 162 -4.43 -2.46 10.06
CA GLN A 162 -3.38 -3.31 9.52
C GLN A 162 -2.27 -3.66 10.54
N SER A 163 -2.03 -2.80 11.54
CA SER A 163 -1.12 -3.05 12.67
C SER A 163 -1.58 -4.19 13.57
N LYS A 164 -2.89 -4.40 13.70
CA LYS A 164 -3.49 -5.40 14.60
C LYS A 164 -3.57 -6.80 14.00
N VAL A 165 -3.15 -6.97 12.74
CA VAL A 165 -3.33 -8.22 11.99
C VAL A 165 -2.06 -8.55 11.21
N HIS A 166 -1.72 -9.85 11.13
CA HIS A 166 -0.65 -10.30 10.26
C HIS A 166 -0.96 -9.93 8.79
N ILE A 167 0.04 -9.44 8.07
CA ILE A 167 -0.15 -9.02 6.68
C ILE A 167 -0.13 -10.26 5.80
N GLU A 168 -1.28 -10.54 5.19
CA GLU A 168 -1.41 -11.51 4.12
C GLU A 168 -1.76 -10.74 2.86
N PHE A 169 -0.86 -10.74 1.87
CA PHE A 169 -1.17 -10.13 0.57
C PHE A 169 -2.19 -11.00 -0.16
N PRO A 170 -3.33 -10.43 -0.62
CA PRO A 170 -4.29 -11.17 -1.42
C PRO A 170 -3.62 -11.58 -2.74
N ARG A 171 -3.34 -12.88 -2.89
CA ARG A 171 -2.85 -13.45 -4.14
C ARG A 171 -4.05 -13.78 -5.04
N PRO A 172 -3.90 -13.78 -6.38
CA PRO A 172 -4.97 -14.20 -7.30
C PRO A 172 -5.52 -15.60 -6.97
N PHE A 173 -4.67 -16.44 -6.38
CA PHE A 173 -5.03 -17.71 -5.79
C PHE A 173 -4.84 -17.63 -4.28
N ASP A 174 -5.94 -17.66 -3.53
CA ASP A 174 -5.92 -17.80 -2.08
C ASP A 174 -6.10 -19.29 -1.71
N PRO A 175 -5.08 -19.96 -1.14
CA PRO A 175 -5.15 -21.37 -0.78
C PRO A 175 -6.21 -21.66 0.29
N LYS A 176 -6.46 -20.72 1.21
CA LYS A 176 -7.45 -20.87 2.30
C LYS A 176 -8.86 -20.80 1.72
N ILE A 177 -9.14 -19.85 0.85
CA ILE A 177 -10.43 -19.75 0.13
C ILE A 177 -10.62 -20.97 -0.79
N SER A 178 -9.58 -21.41 -1.48
CA SER A 178 -9.65 -22.60 -2.35
C SER A 178 -9.96 -23.87 -1.56
N LYS A 179 -9.43 -23.98 -0.33
CA LYS A 179 -9.74 -25.09 0.58
C LYS A 179 -11.20 -25.04 1.03
N ILE A 180 -11.74 -23.87 1.38
CA ILE A 180 -13.17 -23.71 1.72
C ILE A 180 -14.07 -24.06 0.52
N LYS A 181 -13.75 -23.60 -0.70
CA LYS A 181 -14.52 -23.96 -1.90
C LYS A 181 -14.53 -25.47 -2.15
N ARG A 182 -13.42 -26.17 -1.89
CA ARG A 182 -13.34 -27.64 -2.00
C ARG A 182 -14.17 -28.38 -0.95
N LEU A 183 -14.43 -27.75 0.20
CA LEU A 183 -15.24 -28.34 1.26
C LEU A 183 -16.75 -28.34 0.93
N ASN A 184 -17.17 -27.70 -0.16
CA ASN A 184 -18.54 -27.76 -0.69
C ASN A 184 -19.60 -27.57 0.41
N LEU A 185 -19.35 -26.62 1.31
CA LEU A 185 -20.23 -26.32 2.44
C LEU A 185 -21.57 -25.81 1.91
N LYS A 186 -22.53 -26.72 1.76
CA LYS A 186 -23.92 -26.40 1.49
C LYS A 186 -24.53 -25.89 2.79
N GLY A 187 -25.05 -24.67 2.75
CA GLY A 187 -25.90 -24.11 3.79
C GLY A 187 -25.19 -23.07 4.65
N CYS A 188 -25.51 -21.81 4.38
CA CYS A 188 -25.82 -20.76 5.35
C CYS A 188 -26.39 -19.61 4.52
N TYR A 189 -27.72 -19.61 4.38
CA TYR A 189 -28.51 -18.47 3.89
C TYR A 189 -28.58 -17.40 4.99
#